data_AF-A0A382J0M5-F1
#
_entry.id   AF-A0A382J0M5-F1
#
_cell.length_a   1.000
_cell.length_b   1.000
_cell.length_c   1.000
_cell.angle_alpha   90.00
_cell.angle_beta   90.00
_cell.angle_gamma   90.00
#
_symmetry.space_group_name_H-M   'P 1'
#
loop_
_entity.id
_entity.type
_entity.pdbx_description
1 polymer ?
#
loop_
_entity_poly.entity_id
_entity_poly.type
_entity_poly.pdbx_seq_one_letter_code
_entity_poly.pdbx_strand_id
1 'polypeptide(L)'
;VRSLTTGKTRLATVLGRSERYQLNARFLSHTLRVTAAFAVSTVVVSRCAEALQLARSSGVGHLFEATRGGLNSALTNASKVVRARG
;
A
#
# COMPACT_ATOMS: atom_id res chain seq x y z
N VAL A 1 -9.02 -0.47 -0.87
CA VAL A 1 -7.88 -0.66 -1.81
C VAL A 1 -7.66 -2.17 -2.09
N ARG A 2 -7.10 -2.55 -3.25
CA ARG A 2 -6.82 -3.98 -3.58
C ARG A 2 -5.60 -4.50 -2.82
N SER A 3 -5.57 -5.80 -2.51
CA SER A 3 -4.44 -6.45 -1.83
C SER A 3 -3.29 -6.79 -2.79
N LEU A 4 -2.13 -7.16 -2.25
CA LEU A 4 -1.01 -7.68 -3.05
C LEU A 4 -1.41 -8.91 -3.87
N THR A 5 -2.29 -9.76 -3.32
CA THR A 5 -2.75 -11.01 -3.95
C THR A 5 -3.86 -10.84 -4.99
N THR A 6 -4.64 -9.74 -4.94
CA THR A 6 -5.82 -9.51 -5.80
C THR A 6 -5.67 -8.33 -6.75
N GLY A 7 -4.53 -7.64 -6.69
CA GLY A 7 -4.16 -6.56 -7.60
C GLY A 7 -3.83 -7.04 -9.01
N LYS A 8 -3.74 -6.07 -9.93
CA LYS A 8 -3.23 -6.26 -11.31
C LYS A 8 -3.97 -7.35 -12.12
N THR A 9 -5.27 -7.54 -11.90
CA THR A 9 -6.04 -8.59 -12.60
C THR A 9 -6.07 -8.45 -14.12
N ARG A 10 -5.82 -7.24 -14.66
CA ARG A 10 -5.65 -7.04 -16.11
C ARG A 10 -4.40 -7.74 -16.69
N LEU A 11 -3.43 -8.09 -15.85
CA LEU A 11 -2.25 -8.88 -16.24
C LEU A 11 -2.47 -10.38 -16.08
N ALA A 12 -3.68 -10.85 -15.73
CA ALA A 12 -3.91 -12.26 -15.45
C ALA A 12 -3.76 -13.18 -16.68
N THR A 13 -3.79 -12.63 -17.88
CA THR A 13 -3.56 -13.35 -19.13
C THR A 13 -2.08 -13.69 -19.38
N VAL A 14 -1.17 -13.00 -18.69
CA VAL A 14 0.29 -13.13 -18.90
C VAL A 14 1.07 -13.43 -17.61
N LEU A 15 0.47 -13.19 -16.45
CA LEU A 15 1.06 -13.45 -15.14
C LEU A 15 0.06 -14.19 -14.25
N GLY A 16 0.47 -15.32 -13.69
CA GLY A 16 -0.24 -16.08 -12.69
C GLY A 16 -0.43 -15.32 -11.38
N ARG A 17 -1.22 -15.89 -10.45
CA ARG A 17 -1.53 -15.24 -9.17
C ARG A 17 -0.27 -14.93 -8.35
N SER A 18 0.65 -15.89 -8.25
CA SER A 18 1.90 -15.74 -7.50
C SER A 18 2.84 -14.70 -8.12
N GLU A 19 2.93 -14.65 -9.46
CA GLU A 19 3.74 -13.67 -10.17
C GLU A 19 3.19 -12.25 -10.01
N ARG A 20 1.86 -12.08 -10.08
CA ARG A 20 1.22 -10.80 -9.79
C ARG A 20 1.42 -10.35 -8.34
N TYR A 21 1.42 -11.29 -7.39
CA TYR A 21 1.77 -11.01 -6.00
C TYR A 21 3.20 -10.48 -5.88
N GLN A 22 4.18 -11.22 -6.44
CA GLN A 22 5.59 -10.82 -6.43
C GLN A 22 5.78 -9.45 -7.08
N LEU A 23 5.11 -9.19 -8.21
CA LEU A 23 5.14 -7.91 -8.90
C LEU A 23 4.59 -6.77 -8.02
N ASN A 24 3.44 -6.97 -7.37
CA ASN A 24 2.85 -5.98 -6.47
C ASN A 24 3.75 -5.70 -5.26
N ALA A 25 4.32 -6.73 -4.64
CA ALA A 25 5.25 -6.59 -3.52
C ALA A 25 6.51 -5.83 -3.95
N ARG A 26 7.11 -6.20 -5.10
CA ARG A 26 8.28 -5.52 -5.66
C ARG A 26 8.00 -4.04 -5.96
N PHE A 27 6.84 -3.73 -6.55
CA PHE A 27 6.45 -2.34 -6.81
C PHE A 27 6.28 -1.55 -5.53
N LEU A 28 5.58 -2.09 -4.52
CA LEU A 28 5.42 -1.39 -3.25
C LEU A 28 6.78 -1.13 -2.59
N SER A 29 7.62 -2.15 -2.43
CA SER A 29 8.94 -2.00 -1.82
C SER A 29 9.84 -1.05 -2.59
N HIS A 30 9.79 -1.06 -3.92
CA HIS A 30 10.54 -0.11 -4.73
C HIS A 30 10.03 1.33 -4.51
N THR A 31 8.72 1.55 -4.55
CA THR A 31 8.13 2.87 -4.29
C THR A 31 8.53 3.39 -2.91
N LEU A 32 8.43 2.58 -1.85
CA LEU A 32 8.79 2.99 -0.49
C LEU A 32 10.28 3.37 -0.37
N ARG A 33 11.16 2.60 -1.02
CA ARG A 33 12.59 2.93 -1.07
C ARG A 33 12.86 4.23 -1.81
N VAL A 34 12.15 4.48 -2.91
CA VAL A 34 12.28 5.73 -3.68
C VAL A 34 11.77 6.92 -2.87
N THR A 35 10.60 6.81 -2.21
CA THR A 35 10.07 7.93 -1.41
C THR A 35 10.94 8.22 -0.18
N ALA A 36 11.53 7.19 0.43
CA ALA A 36 12.50 7.38 1.51
C ALA A 36 13.71 8.22 1.08
N ALA A 37 14.17 8.09 -0.18
CA ALA A 37 15.29 8.87 -0.70
C ALA A 37 14.99 10.37 -0.87
N PHE A 38 13.71 10.75 -0.98
CA PHE A 38 13.29 12.16 -1.12
C PHE A 38 13.00 12.86 0.21
N ALA A 39 13.26 12.20 1.35
CA ALA A 39 12.97 12.72 2.69
C ALA A 39 11.51 13.21 2.87
N VAL A 40 10.57 12.60 2.15
CA VAL A 40 9.13 12.91 2.26
C VAL A 40 8.45 11.98 3.25
N SER A 41 7.55 12.53 4.07
CA SER A 41 6.69 11.75 4.96
C SER A 41 5.77 10.85 4.14
N THR A 42 6.00 9.55 4.22
CA THR A 42 5.23 8.53 3.49
C THR A 42 4.34 7.74 4.47
N VAL A 43 3.10 7.46 4.08
CA VAL A 43 2.19 6.57 4.83
C VAL A 43 1.54 5.57 3.88
N VAL A 44 1.57 4.29 4.24
CA VAL A 44 0.87 3.23 3.52
C VAL A 44 -0.47 2.95 4.17
N VAL A 45 -1.54 3.01 3.36
CA VAL A 45 -2.92 2.78 3.80
C VAL A 45 -3.46 1.54 3.10
N SER A 46 -3.81 0.50 3.85
CA SER A 46 -4.28 -0.76 3.26
C SER A 46 -5.08 -1.62 4.23
N ARG A 47 -5.96 -2.48 3.72
CA ARG A 47 -6.54 -3.63 4.46
C ARG A 47 -5.68 -4.90 4.37
N CYS A 48 -4.67 -4.90 3.51
CA CYS A 48 -3.79 -6.05 3.30
C CYS A 48 -2.68 -6.04 4.36
N ALA A 49 -2.72 -7.01 5.27
CA ALA A 49 -1.75 -7.15 6.35
C ALA A 49 -0.31 -7.21 5.83
N GLU A 50 -0.07 -7.93 4.72
CA GLU A 50 1.25 -8.07 4.09
C GLU A 50 1.77 -6.72 3.57
N ALA A 51 0.89 -5.88 3.01
CA ALA A 51 1.28 -4.54 2.56
C ALA A 51 1.63 -3.62 3.73
N LEU A 52 0.91 -3.71 4.85
CA LEU A 52 1.24 -2.97 6.07
C LEU A 52 2.54 -3.49 6.70
N GLN A 53 2.80 -4.79 6.63
CA GLN A 53 4.06 -5.38 7.08
C GLN A 53 5.23 -4.87 6.25
N LEU A 54 5.12 -4.82 4.92
CA LEU A 54 6.15 -4.24 4.04
C LEU A 54 6.42 -2.77 4.38
N ALA A 55 5.38 -1.99 4.67
CA ALA A 55 5.51 -0.60 5.09
C ALA A 55 6.28 -0.48 6.41
N ARG A 56 5.87 -1.27 7.43
CA ARG A 56 6.53 -1.31 8.74
C ARG A 56 8.00 -1.73 8.64
N SER A 57 8.31 -2.76 7.87
CA SER A 57 9.69 -3.22 7.64
C SER A 57 10.54 -2.21 6.89
N SER A 58 9.92 -1.30 6.13
CA SER A 58 10.61 -0.22 5.42
C SER A 58 10.77 1.05 6.28
N GLY A 59 10.37 1.03 7.56
CA GLY A 59 10.38 2.21 8.43
C GLY A 59 9.33 3.27 8.07
N VAL A 60 8.37 2.94 7.21
CA VAL A 60 7.34 3.86 6.71
C VAL A 60 6.09 3.79 7.59
N GLY A 61 5.45 4.95 7.81
CA GLY A 61 4.18 5.03 8.51
C GLY A 61 3.12 4.12 7.85
N HIS A 62 2.25 3.51 8.63
CA HIS A 62 1.22 2.62 8.10
C HIS A 62 -0.10 2.77 8.86
N LEU A 63 -1.19 2.56 8.14
CA LEU A 63 -2.54 2.68 8.65
C LEU A 63 -3.44 1.58 8.05
N PHE A 64 -4.19 0.90 8.90
CA PHE A 64 -5.24 0.00 8.45
C PHE A 64 -6.40 0.80 7.83
N GLU A 65 -6.80 0.45 6.61
CA GLU A 65 -7.96 1.07 5.95
C GLU A 65 -9.26 0.53 6.57
N ALA A 66 -9.82 1.26 7.53
CA ALA A 66 -11.06 0.87 8.21
C ALA A 66 -12.32 1.00 7.32
N THR A 67 -12.24 1.77 6.23
CA THR A 67 -13.41 2.07 5.40
C THR A 67 -13.67 1.04 4.30
N ARG A 68 -14.95 0.81 3.99
CA ARG A 68 -15.37 0.01 2.82
C ARG A 68 -15.65 0.84 1.56
N GLY A 69 -15.49 2.17 1.60
CA GLY A 69 -15.86 3.11 0.53
C GLY A 69 -14.87 3.23 -0.65
N GLY A 70 -13.92 2.31 -0.80
CA GLY A 70 -12.95 2.35 -1.90
C GLY A 70 -11.82 3.37 -1.70
N LEU A 71 -11.08 3.67 -2.78
CA LEU A 71 -9.81 4.40 -2.72
C LEU A 71 -9.96 5.81 -2.13
N ASN A 72 -10.92 6.60 -2.62
CA ASN A 72 -11.06 7.99 -2.19
C ASN A 72 -11.48 8.07 -0.72
N SER A 73 -12.40 7.22 -0.26
CA SER A 73 -12.75 7.14 1.16
C SER A 73 -11.56 6.75 2.04
N ALA A 74 -10.73 5.81 1.57
CA ALA A 74 -9.52 5.42 2.28
C ALA A 74 -8.55 6.61 2.44
N LEU A 75 -8.30 7.34 1.35
CA LEU A 75 -7.42 8.52 1.35
C LEU A 75 -7.95 9.64 2.24
N THR A 76 -9.24 9.96 2.16
CA THR A 76 -9.86 11.00 3.00
C THR A 76 -9.73 10.67 4.48
N ASN A 77 -10.00 9.43 4.88
CA ASN A 77 -9.91 9.04 6.29
C ASN A 77 -8.46 8.94 6.76
N ALA A 78 -7.56 8.38 5.96
CA ALA A 78 -6.15 8.36 6.29
C ALA A 78 -5.58 9.77 6.48
N SER A 79 -5.95 10.72 5.61
CA SER A 79 -5.53 12.11 5.71
C SER A 79 -5.96 12.75 7.03
N LYS A 80 -7.20 12.47 7.49
CA LYS A 80 -7.68 12.93 8.81
C LYS A 80 -6.85 12.35 9.95
N VAL A 81 -6.57 11.04 9.92
CA VAL A 81 -5.80 10.37 10.99
C VAL A 81 -4.36 10.85 11.00
N VAL A 82 -3.72 10.99 9.84
CA VAL A 82 -2.34 11.47 9.74
C VAL A 82 -2.24 12.90 10.26
N ARG A 83 -3.12 13.81 9.83
CA ARG A 83 -3.16 15.20 10.34
C ARG A 83 -3.34 15.28 11.86
N ALA A 84 -4.10 14.36 12.45
CA ALA A 84 -4.30 14.31 13.90
C ALA A 84 -3.06 13.83 14.68
N ARG A 85 -2.07 13.22 14.00
CA ARG A 85 -0.81 12.73 14.60
C ARG A 85 0.33 13.76 14.56
N GLY A 86 0.12 14.91 13.91
CA GLY A 86 1.17 15.89 13.58
C GLY A 86 1.78 15.63 12.22
#